data_AF-A0A6M3K3P6-F1
#
_entry.id   AF-A0A6M3K3P6-F1
#
_cell.length_a   1.000
_cell.length_b   1.000
_cell.length_c   1.000
_cell.angle_alpha   90.00
_cell.angle_beta   90.00
_cell.angle_gamma   90.00
#
_symmetry.space_group_name_H-M   'P 1'
#
loop_
_entity.id
_entity.type
_entity.pdbx_description
1 polymer ?
#
loop_
_entity_poly.entity_id
_entity_poly.type
_entity_poly.pdbx_seq_one_letter_code
_entity_poly.pdbx_strand_id
1 'polypeptide(L)'
;MDLTKLGIDELKKLETEIYKEMKLKDKPRMLMSGYRDYKNLEDLCVEYIDSISNNEVGSIHEDIEICIFEAAMEGVFGKDVWEWINRNKGE
;
A
#
# COMPACT_ATOMS: atom_id res chain seq x y z
N MET A 1 44.46 -9.20 -12.15
CA MET A 1 43.10 -8.65 -11.99
C MET A 1 42.29 -9.16 -13.16
N ASP A 2 41.21 -9.90 -12.88
CA ASP A 2 40.42 -10.55 -13.93
C ASP A 2 39.34 -9.58 -14.43
N LEU A 3 39.60 -8.99 -15.59
CA LEU A 3 38.73 -7.99 -16.21
C LEU A 3 37.36 -8.56 -16.58
N THR A 4 37.26 -9.88 -16.78
CA THR A 4 35.97 -10.54 -17.10
C THR A 4 35.06 -10.61 -15.88
N LYS A 5 35.62 -10.88 -14.70
CA LYS A 5 34.88 -10.89 -13.44
C LYS A 5 34.38 -9.49 -13.07
N LEU A 6 35.21 -8.47 -13.28
CA LEU A 6 34.84 -7.07 -13.05
C LEU A 6 33.64 -6.65 -13.91
N GLY A 7 33.66 -7.00 -15.21
CA GLY A 7 32.55 -6.69 -16.12
C GLY A 7 31.25 -7.42 -15.80
N ILE A 8 31.32 -8.67 -15.32
CA ILE A 8 30.14 -9.43 -14.87
C ILE A 8 29.52 -8.80 -13.62
N ASP A 9 30.35 -8.36 -12.68
CA ASP A 9 29.88 -7.73 -11.44
C ASP A 9 29.20 -6.37 -11.71
N GLU A 10 29.74 -5.57 -12.64
CA GLU A 10 29.10 -4.33 -13.09
C GLU A 10 27.76 -4.56 -13.80
N LEU A 11 27.66 -5.59 -14.65
CA LEU A 11 26.41 -5.97 -15.32
C LEU A 11 25.31 -6.34 -14.32
N LYS A 12 25.63 -7.18 -13.32
CA LYS A 12 24.65 -7.56 -12.28
C LYS A 12 24.18 -6.37 -11.44
N LYS A 13 25.07 -5.42 -11.19
CA LYS A 13 24.74 -4.19 -10.47
C LYS A 13 23.74 -3.35 -11.28
N LEU A 14 24.00 -3.17 -12.58
CA LEU A 14 23.12 -2.46 -13.49
C LEU A 14 21.75 -3.14 -13.62
N GLU A 15 21.71 -4.47 -13.76
CA GLU A 15 20.45 -5.23 -13.78
C GLU A 15 19.62 -5.02 -12.52
N THR A 16 20.27 -5.02 -11.35
CA THR A 16 19.61 -4.76 -10.07
C THR A 16 19.04 -3.34 -10.00
N GLU A 17 19.78 -2.36 -10.53
CA GLU A 17 19.38 -0.96 -10.54
C GLU A 17 18.18 -0.72 -11.48
N ILE A 18 18.22 -1.32 -12.67
CA ILE A 18 17.10 -1.33 -13.62
C ILE A 18 15.85 -1.96 -12.98
N TYR A 19 16.00 -3.11 -12.34
CA TYR A 19 14.88 -3.79 -11.68
C TYR A 19 14.26 -2.93 -10.56
N LYS A 20 15.08 -2.25 -9.77
CA LYS A 20 14.61 -1.31 -8.74
C LYS A 20 13.87 -0.12 -9.36
N GLU A 21 14.41 0.49 -10.41
CA GLU A 21 13.74 1.60 -11.09
C GLU A 21 12.41 1.19 -11.71
N MET A 22 12.33 -0.01 -12.32
CA MET A 22 11.08 -0.54 -12.87
C MET A 22 10.02 -0.72 -11.79
N LYS A 23 10.38 -1.28 -10.63
CA LYS A 23 9.45 -1.41 -9.49
C LYS A 23 9.00 -0.07 -8.93
N LEU A 24 9.88 0.92 -8.88
CA LEU A 24 9.53 2.27 -8.40
C LEU A 24 8.55 2.98 -9.34
N LYS A 25 8.70 2.78 -10.65
CA LYS A 25 7.79 3.38 -11.66
C LYS A 25 6.40 2.78 -11.63
N ASP A 26 6.26 1.52 -11.25
CA ASP A 26 4.97 0.81 -11.18
C ASP A 26 4.24 1.02 -9.84
N LYS A 27 4.86 1.71 -8.87
CA LYS A 27 4.24 1.97 -7.56
C LYS A 27 3.01 2.90 -7.71
N PRO A 28 1.89 2.63 -7.00
CA PRO A 28 0.72 3.50 -7.00
C PRO A 28 1.09 4.92 -6.59
N ARG A 29 0.57 5.89 -7.34
CA ARG A 29 0.74 7.30 -7.03
C ARG A 29 -0.41 7.74 -6.13
N MET A 30 -0.11 8.57 -5.15
CA MET A 30 -1.15 9.20 -4.34
C MET A 30 -2.03 10.07 -5.23
N LEU A 31 -3.34 10.04 -4.99
CA LEU A 31 -4.28 10.94 -5.60
C LEU A 31 -3.98 12.39 -5.20
N MET A 32 -4.21 13.30 -6.14
CA MET A 32 -4.18 14.74 -5.85
C MET A 32 -5.26 15.07 -4.81
N SER A 33 -5.01 16.07 -3.97
CA SER A 33 -5.88 16.38 -2.81
C SER A 33 -7.35 16.54 -3.16
N GLY A 34 -7.69 17.11 -4.33
CA GLY A 34 -9.09 17.32 -4.75
C GLY A 34 -9.81 16.08 -5.29
N TYR A 35 -9.09 14.97 -5.45
CA TYR A 35 -9.64 13.69 -5.92
C TYR A 35 -9.67 12.63 -4.81
N ARG A 36 -9.22 12.98 -3.60
CA ARG A 36 -9.27 12.07 -2.46
C ARG A 36 -10.68 12.06 -1.91
N ASP A 37 -11.23 10.86 -1.75
CA ASP A 37 -12.52 10.64 -1.12
C ASP A 37 -12.30 9.85 0.16
N TYR A 38 -12.55 10.50 1.29
CA TYR A 38 -12.38 9.91 2.61
C TYR A 38 -13.71 9.65 3.30
N LYS A 39 -14.84 9.80 2.60
CA LYS A 39 -16.15 9.66 3.25
C LYS A 39 -16.32 8.30 3.94
N ASN A 40 -15.94 7.23 3.27
CA ASN A 40 -15.99 5.89 3.85
C ASN A 40 -15.04 5.74 5.07
N LEU A 41 -13.87 6.38 5.02
CA LEU A 41 -12.93 6.41 6.13
C LEU A 41 -13.52 7.19 7.31
N GLU A 42 -14.16 8.33 7.07
CA GLU A 42 -14.83 9.14 8.09
C GLU A 42 -15.93 8.34 8.78
N ASP A 43 -16.79 7.67 8.00
CA ASP A 43 -17.88 6.83 8.52
C ASP A 43 -17.33 5.69 9.42
N LEU A 44 -16.30 4.97 8.97
CA LEU A 44 -15.67 3.88 9.75
C LEU A 44 -14.95 4.39 11.01
N CYS A 45 -14.32 5.57 10.95
CA CYS A 45 -13.69 6.16 12.14
C CYS A 45 -14.73 6.51 13.20
N VAL A 46 -15.88 7.05 12.80
CA VAL A 46 -16.98 7.35 13.72
C VAL A 46 -17.52 6.06 14.35
N GLU A 47 -17.78 5.03 13.53
CA GLU A 47 -18.25 3.73 14.01
C GLU A 47 -17.29 3.10 15.03
N TYR A 48 -15.97 3.18 14.79
CA TYR A 48 -14.97 2.70 15.74
C TYR A 48 -15.02 3.42 17.09
N ILE A 49 -15.09 4.76 17.09
CA ILE A 49 -15.19 5.54 18.33
C ILE A 49 -16.49 5.24 19.08
N ASP A 50 -17.59 5.07 18.36
CA ASP A 50 -18.89 4.74 18.94
C ASP A 50 -18.86 3.33 19.58
N SER A 51 -18.25 2.35 18.92
CA SER A 51 -18.13 0.98 19.47
C SER A 51 -17.36 0.94 20.79
N ILE A 52 -16.27 1.71 20.90
CA ILE A 52 -15.49 1.85 22.14
C ILE A 52 -16.33 2.52 23.23
N SER A 53 -16.99 3.61 22.87
CA SER A 53 -17.81 4.41 23.80
C SER A 53 -18.98 3.59 24.38
N ASN A 54 -19.52 2.66 23.61
CA ASN A 54 -20.63 1.79 24.00
C ASN A 54 -20.18 0.49 24.72
N ASN A 55 -18.88 0.29 24.98
CA ASN A 55 -18.31 -0.94 25.53
C ASN A 55 -18.64 -2.20 24.70
N GLU A 56 -18.76 -2.08 23.38
CA GLU A 56 -18.98 -3.21 22.46
C GLU A 56 -17.67 -3.97 22.16
N VAL A 57 -16.86 -4.18 23.21
CA VAL A 57 -15.48 -4.64 23.09
C VAL A 57 -15.43 -6.16 22.92
N GLY A 58 -15.25 -6.61 21.67
CA GLY A 58 -15.10 -8.01 21.25
C GLY A 58 -14.30 -8.16 19.94
N SER A 59 -14.38 -9.32 19.27
CA SER A 59 -13.63 -9.57 18.01
C SER A 59 -14.00 -8.65 16.84
N ILE A 60 -15.06 -7.85 17.00
CA ILE A 60 -15.51 -6.84 16.04
C ILE A 60 -14.46 -5.72 15.86
N HIS A 61 -13.60 -5.46 16.87
CA HIS A 61 -12.59 -4.39 16.78
C HIS A 61 -11.46 -4.69 15.78
N GLU A 62 -10.97 -5.93 15.70
CA GLU A 62 -9.89 -6.28 14.77
C GLU A 62 -10.36 -6.12 13.30
N ASP A 63 -11.62 -6.46 13.03
CA ASP A 63 -12.22 -6.30 11.70
C ASP A 63 -12.41 -4.83 11.33
N ILE A 64 -12.85 -3.98 12.27
CA ILE A 64 -13.01 -2.54 12.03
C ILE A 64 -11.66 -1.85 11.78
N GLU A 65 -10.61 -2.22 12.51
CA GLU A 65 -9.27 -1.65 12.30
C GLU A 65 -8.72 -1.96 10.90
N ILE A 66 -8.96 -3.18 10.40
CA ILE A 66 -8.63 -3.58 9.02
C ILE A 66 -9.44 -2.72 8.03
N CYS A 67 -10.75 -2.58 8.24
CA CYS A 67 -11.61 -1.75 7.39
C CYS A 67 -11.14 -0.28 7.34
N ILE A 68 -10.71 0.30 8.46
CA ILE A 68 -10.17 1.66 8.53
C ILE A 68 -8.88 1.76 7.70
N PHE A 69 -7.98 0.80 7.84
CA PHE A 69 -6.76 0.77 7.04
C PHE A 69 -7.07 0.68 5.54
N GLU A 70 -8.01 -0.17 5.15
CA GLU A 70 -8.42 -0.33 3.76
C GLU A 70 -9.04 0.95 3.19
N ALA A 71 -9.98 1.56 3.91
CA ALA A 71 -10.61 2.81 3.50
C ALA A 71 -9.59 3.96 3.37
N ALA A 72 -8.59 4.01 4.26
CA ALA A 72 -7.51 4.99 4.16
C ALA A 72 -6.64 4.78 2.91
N MET A 73 -6.30 3.53 2.59
CA MET A 73 -5.54 3.21 1.39
C MET A 73 -6.30 3.61 0.12
N GLU A 74 -7.60 3.29 0.04
CA GLU A 74 -8.46 3.70 -1.07
C GLU A 74 -8.59 5.22 -1.21
N GLY A 75 -8.79 5.94 -0.10
CA GLY A 75 -8.93 7.39 -0.14
C GLY A 75 -7.64 8.11 -0.57
N VAL A 76 -6.47 7.55 -0.26
CA VAL A 76 -5.17 8.13 -0.62
C VAL A 76 -4.72 7.74 -2.02
N PHE A 77 -4.89 6.49 -2.43
CA PHE A 77 -4.30 5.95 -3.66
C PHE A 77 -5.33 5.60 -4.74
N GLY A 78 -6.62 5.55 -4.42
CA GLY A 78 -7.65 5.01 -5.29
C GLY A 78 -7.86 3.51 -5.10
N LYS A 79 -8.95 2.98 -5.65
CA LYS A 79 -9.34 1.55 -5.51
C LYS A 79 -8.42 0.59 -6.27
N ASP A 80 -7.71 1.09 -7.28
CA ASP A 80 -6.72 0.35 -8.06
C ASP A 80 -5.47 -0.03 -7.25
N VAL A 81 -5.28 0.57 -6.07
CA VAL A 81 -4.20 0.20 -5.15
C VAL A 81 -4.23 -1.28 -4.77
N TRP A 82 -5.43 -1.88 -4.68
CA TRP A 82 -5.58 -3.28 -4.32
C TRP A 82 -5.11 -4.23 -5.40
N GLU A 83 -5.38 -3.90 -6.67
CA GLU A 83 -4.85 -4.67 -7.78
C GLU A 83 -3.32 -4.68 -7.75
N TRP A 84 -2.71 -3.53 -7.45
CA TRP A 84 -1.26 -3.44 -7.32
C TRP A 84 -0.74 -4.25 -6.13
N ILE A 85 -1.39 -4.15 -4.96
CA ILE A 85 -1.01 -4.91 -3.77
C ILE A 85 -1.08 -6.41 -4.05
N ASN A 86 -2.18 -6.89 -4.64
CA ASN A 86 -2.37 -8.32 -4.92
C ASN A 86 -1.34 -8.84 -5.93
N ARG A 87 -1.03 -8.07 -6.99
CA ARG A 87 0.04 -8.44 -7.94
C ARG A 87 1.43 -8.53 -7.29
N ASN A 88 1.69 -7.77 -6.22
CA ASN A 88 3.00 -7.68 -5.59
C ASN A 88 3.15 -8.50 -4.30
N LYS A 89 2.05 -8.96 -3.70
CA LYS A 89 2.06 -9.86 -2.52
C LYS A 89 2.47 -11.29 -2.88
N GLY A 90 2.39 -11.69 -4.15
CA GLY A 90 2.90 -12.98 -4.63
C GLY A 90 2.12 -14.17 -4.09
N GLU A 91 0.83 -14.23 -4.43
CA GLU A 91 0.13 -15.53 -4.54
C GLU A 91 0.28 -16.09 -5.95
#